data_AF-A0A7L3GPN5-F1
#
_entry.id   AF-A0A7L3GPN5-F1
#
_cell.length_a   1.000
_cell.length_b   1.000
_cell.length_c   1.000
_cell.angle_alpha   90.00
_cell.angle_beta   90.00
_cell.angle_gamma   90.00
#
_symmetry.space_group_name_H-M   'P 1'
#
loop_
_entity.id
_entity.type
_entity.pdbx_description
1 polymer ?
#
loop_
_entity_poly.entity_id
_entity_poly.type
_entity_poly.pdbx_seq_one_letter_code
_entity_poly.pdbx_strand_id
1 'polypeptide(L)'
;AVTAWVPTGCHSGVVEVERSVTAVLGQDVVLPCRYRAQEQEQVVQVTWLKRGPAGHNAEVAVLNQQHGEHVQEPYVGRVLRRASGALEDGAIILKN
;
A
#
# COMPACT_ATOMS: atom_id res chain seq x y z
N ALA A 1 15.83 20.44 41.02
CA ALA A 1 15.94 19.69 39.76
C ALA A 1 14.56 19.65 39.11
N VAL A 2 14.42 20.18 37.90
CA VAL A 2 13.16 20.14 37.15
C VAL A 2 13.17 18.84 36.35
N THR A 3 12.36 17.86 36.78
CA THR A 3 12.21 16.61 36.07
C THR A 3 11.43 16.90 34.79
N ALA A 4 12.13 16.97 33.65
CA ALA A 4 11.49 17.05 32.35
C ALA A 4 10.74 15.74 32.10
N TRP A 5 9.42 15.80 32.03
CA TRP A 5 8.59 14.70 31.55
C TRP A 5 8.79 14.62 30.05
N VAL A 6 9.53 13.61 29.58
CA VAL A 6 9.50 13.20 28.18
C VAL A 6 8.21 12.40 28.03
N PRO A 7 7.20 12.87 27.25
CA PRO A 7 6.06 12.04 26.95
C PRO A 7 6.59 10.80 26.24
N THR A 8 6.24 9.60 26.74
CA THR A 8 6.42 8.37 25.96
C THR A 8 5.80 8.62 24.59
N GLY A 9 6.64 8.58 23.56
CA GLY A 9 6.37 9.20 22.26
C GLY A 9 5.04 8.80 21.67
N CYS A 10 4.45 9.72 20.90
CA CYS A 10 3.30 9.42 20.04
C CYS A 10 3.73 8.31 19.06
N HIS A 11 3.33 7.08 19.31
CA HIS A 11 3.54 5.98 18.38
C HIS A 11 2.65 6.24 17.17
N SER A 12 3.23 6.22 15.97
CA SER A 12 2.50 6.28 14.70
C SER A 12 2.67 4.96 13.96
N GLY A 13 1.67 4.57 13.19
CA GLY A 13 1.72 3.35 12.41
C GLY A 13 2.80 3.36 11.34
N VAL A 14 3.21 2.17 10.93
CA VAL A 14 4.34 1.96 10.00
C VAL A 14 3.86 1.22 8.77
N VAL A 15 4.32 1.65 7.59
CA VAL A 15 4.12 0.92 6.33
C VAL A 15 5.23 -0.12 6.18
N GLU A 16 4.83 -1.38 6.04
CA GLU A 16 5.67 -2.53 5.77
C GLU A 16 5.54 -2.95 4.31
N VAL A 17 6.65 -2.93 3.59
CA VAL A 17 6.76 -3.35 2.20
C VAL A 17 7.98 -4.25 2.04
N GLU A 18 7.89 -5.19 1.09
CA GLU A 18 9.08 -5.93 0.66
C GLU A 18 9.94 -5.04 -0.23
N ARG A 19 11.25 -4.99 0.05
CA ARG A 19 12.19 -4.14 -0.71
C ARG A 19 12.33 -4.56 -2.16
N SER A 20 12.19 -5.85 -2.43
CA SER A 20 12.30 -6.40 -3.77
C SER A 20 11.37 -7.60 -3.88
N VAL A 21 10.63 -7.63 -4.99
CA VAL A 21 9.78 -8.76 -5.38
C VAL A 21 10.16 -9.09 -6.81
N THR A 22 10.47 -10.37 -7.05
CA THR A 22 10.76 -10.88 -8.39
C THR A 22 9.71 -11.90 -8.78
N ALA A 23 9.37 -11.93 -10.06
CA ALA A 23 8.47 -12.90 -10.64
C ALA A 23 8.99 -13.32 -12.01
N VAL A 24 8.58 -14.51 -12.45
CA VAL A 24 8.87 -14.99 -13.80
C VAL A 24 7.87 -14.33 -14.76
N LEU A 25 8.34 -13.95 -15.96
CA LEU A 25 7.47 -13.43 -17.01
C LEU A 25 6.33 -14.44 -17.29
N GLY A 26 5.09 -13.96 -17.39
CA GLY A 26 3.94 -14.86 -17.54
C GLY A 26 3.26 -15.24 -16.23
N GLN A 27 3.82 -14.89 -15.07
CA GLN A 27 3.24 -15.22 -13.76
C GLN A 27 2.65 -14.01 -13.06
N ASP A 28 1.55 -14.25 -12.34
CA ASP A 28 0.98 -13.29 -11.43
C ASP A 28 1.96 -13.03 -10.28
N VAL A 29 2.01 -11.79 -9.81
CA VAL A 29 2.88 -11.38 -8.71
C VAL A 29 2.09 -10.68 -7.62
N VAL A 30 2.42 -11.00 -6.37
CA VAL A 30 1.89 -10.27 -5.20
C VAL A 30 2.86 -9.14 -4.88
N LEU A 31 2.36 -7.91 -4.84
CA LEU A 31 3.08 -6.76 -4.31
C LEU A 31 2.60 -6.51 -2.88
N PRO A 32 3.35 -6.96 -1.86
CA PRO A 32 2.93 -6.85 -0.47
C PRO A 32 3.07 -5.41 0.02
N CYS A 33 2.03 -4.92 0.67
CA CYS A 33 2.01 -3.67 1.42
C CYS A 33 1.10 -3.87 2.61
N ARG A 34 1.60 -3.55 3.81
CA ARG A 34 0.81 -3.62 5.04
C ARG A 34 1.03 -2.38 5.87
N TYR A 35 -0.03 -1.77 6.38
CA TYR A 35 0.08 -0.73 7.39
C TYR A 35 -0.16 -1.31 8.78
N ARG A 36 0.79 -1.16 9.69
CA ARG A 36 0.62 -1.49 11.10
C ARG A 36 0.04 -0.28 11.83
N ALA A 37 -1.28 -0.17 11.83
CA ALA A 37 -2.02 0.86 12.55
C ALA A 37 -1.81 0.76 14.06
N GLN A 38 -1.71 1.91 14.73
CA GLN A 38 -1.84 2.07 16.18
C GLN A 38 -3.32 2.20 16.56
N GLU A 39 -3.62 2.30 17.87
CA GLU A 39 -4.98 2.57 18.32
C GLU A 39 -5.53 3.84 17.65
N GLN A 40 -6.77 3.76 17.14
CA GLN A 40 -7.50 4.84 16.45
C GLN A 40 -6.97 5.21 15.05
N GLU A 41 -5.92 4.57 14.55
CA GLU A 41 -5.50 4.73 13.15
C GLU A 41 -6.31 3.80 12.23
N GLN A 42 -6.71 4.31 11.07
CA GLN A 42 -7.45 3.55 10.05
C GLN A 42 -6.97 3.95 8.65
N VAL A 43 -6.80 2.97 7.78
CA VAL A 43 -6.41 3.24 6.38
C VAL A 43 -7.67 3.45 5.54
N VAL A 44 -7.85 4.67 5.04
CA VAL A 44 -8.99 5.01 4.17
C VAL A 44 -8.69 4.83 2.68
N GLN A 45 -7.40 4.91 2.31
CA GLN A 45 -6.94 4.82 0.93
C GLN A 45 -5.52 4.27 0.84
N VAL A 46 -5.28 3.44 -0.17
CA VAL A 46 -3.95 2.99 -0.59
C VAL A 46 -3.75 3.33 -2.06
N THR A 47 -2.65 3.99 -2.40
CA THR A 47 -2.30 4.34 -3.78
C THR A 47 -1.03 3.61 -4.17
N TRP A 48 -1.11 2.78 -5.21
CA TRP A 48 0.04 2.13 -5.82
C TRP A 48 0.58 2.98 -6.95
N LEU A 49 1.87 3.34 -6.83
CA LEU A 49 2.58 4.14 -7.81
C LEU A 49 3.73 3.32 -8.41
N LYS A 50 3.90 3.40 -9.72
CA LYS A 50 5.10 2.90 -10.41
C LYS A 50 6.00 4.07 -10.74
N ARG A 51 7.24 4.02 -10.26
CA ARG A 51 8.29 4.96 -10.66
C ARG A 51 8.75 4.65 -12.08
N GLY A 52 8.63 5.64 -12.97
CA GLY A 52 9.07 5.58 -14.35
C GLY A 52 10.58 5.84 -14.52
N PRO A 53 11.11 5.65 -15.73
CA PRO A 53 12.55 5.77 -16.02
C PRO A 53 13.14 7.15 -15.71
N ALA A 54 12.34 8.21 -15.88
CA ALA A 54 12.75 9.59 -15.59
C ALA A 54 12.39 10.05 -14.15
N GLY A 55 12.07 9.10 -13.26
CA GLY A 55 11.69 9.40 -11.87
C GLY A 55 10.26 9.89 -11.67
N HIS A 56 9.48 10.07 -12.74
CA HIS A 56 8.05 10.40 -12.62
C HIS A 56 7.29 9.23 -11.98
N ASN A 57 6.36 9.51 -11.07
CA ASN A 57 5.46 8.49 -10.56
C ASN A 57 4.23 8.42 -11.46
N ALA A 58 3.89 7.22 -11.93
CA ALA A 58 2.62 6.94 -12.60
C ALA A 58 1.74 6.14 -11.65
N GLU A 59 0.48 6.54 -11.52
CA GLU A 59 -0.50 5.78 -10.76
C GLU A 59 -0.75 4.42 -11.44
N VAL A 60 -0.91 3.38 -10.62
CA VAL A 60 -1.26 2.02 -11.05
C VAL A 60 -2.69 1.72 -10.63
N ALA A 61 -2.98 1.92 -9.34
CA ALA A 61 -4.30 1.75 -8.78
C ALA A 61 -4.48 2.54 -7.49
N VAL A 62 -5.72 2.92 -7.20
CA VAL A 62 -6.18 3.48 -5.93
C VAL A 62 -7.20 2.53 -5.34
N LEU A 63 -6.95 2.07 -4.11
CA LEU A 63 -7.89 1.29 -3.32
C LEU A 63 -8.48 2.21 -2.26
N ASN A 64 -9.78 2.46 -2.33
CA ASN A 64 -10.47 3.33 -1.38
C ASN A 64 -11.54 2.55 -0.64
N GLN A 65 -11.64 2.77 0.68
CA GLN A 65 -12.57 2.03 1.52
C GLN A 65 -14.04 2.29 1.16
N GLN A 66 -14.38 3.50 0.73
CA GLN A 66 -15.75 3.94 0.44
C GLN A 66 -16.07 3.89 -1.06
N HIS A 67 -15.08 4.15 -1.92
CA HIS A 67 -15.29 4.34 -3.35
C HIS A 67 -14.85 3.13 -4.19
N GLY A 68 -14.33 2.07 -3.54
CA GLY A 68 -13.85 0.88 -4.23
C GLY A 68 -12.47 1.09 -4.87
N GLU A 69 -12.21 0.36 -5.94
CA GLU A 69 -10.93 0.40 -6.65
C GLU A 69 -11.02 1.21 -7.94
N HIS A 70 -9.98 1.99 -8.20
CA HIS A 70 -9.75 2.68 -9.46
C HIS A 70 -8.41 2.18 -10.02
N VAL A 71 -8.41 1.67 -11.25
CA VAL A 71 -7.22 1.11 -11.89
C VAL A 71 -6.95 1.86 -13.18
N GLN A 72 -5.71 2.30 -13.36
CA GLN A 72 -5.31 3.07 -14.54
C GLN A 72 -5.33 2.19 -15.79
N GLU A 73 -5.68 2.78 -16.94
CA GLU A 73 -5.99 2.04 -18.19
C GLU A 73 -4.95 0.96 -18.57
N PRO A 74 -3.62 1.17 -18.44
CA PRO A 74 -2.62 0.14 -18.77
C PRO A 74 -2.66 -1.12 -17.87
N TYR A 75 -3.37 -1.07 -16.74
CA TYR A 75 -3.41 -2.11 -15.73
C TYR A 75 -4.83 -2.67 -15.49
N VAL A 76 -5.84 -2.16 -16.21
CA VAL A 76 -7.23 -2.64 -16.11
C VAL A 76 -7.29 -4.14 -16.40
N GLY A 77 -8.03 -4.88 -15.55
CA GLY A 77 -8.15 -6.34 -15.62
C GLY A 77 -6.93 -7.11 -15.10
N ARG A 78 -5.84 -6.40 -14.73
CA ARG A 78 -4.60 -7.01 -14.23
C ARG A 78 -4.39 -6.80 -12.74
N VAL A 79 -4.85 -5.69 -12.18
CA VAL A 79 -4.73 -5.42 -10.75
C VAL A 79 -5.93 -6.03 -10.02
N LEU A 80 -5.66 -6.86 -9.01
CA LEU A 80 -6.65 -7.32 -8.05
C LEU A 80 -6.21 -6.99 -6.63
N ARG A 81 -7.15 -6.63 -5.77
CA ARG A 81 -6.88 -6.54 -4.33
C ARG A 81 -6.66 -7.94 -3.74
N ARG A 82 -5.63 -8.11 -2.91
CA ARG A 82 -5.34 -9.41 -2.28
C ARG A 82 -6.38 -9.80 -1.23
N ALA A 83 -6.81 -8.85 -0.41
CA ALA A 83 -7.74 -9.08 0.70
C ALA A 83 -9.04 -8.29 0.54
N SER A 84 -10.18 -8.93 0.77
CA SER A 84 -11.46 -8.24 0.89
C SER A 84 -11.62 -7.71 2.32
N GLY A 85 -11.62 -6.39 2.53
CA GLY A 85 -11.88 -5.81 3.85
C GLY A 85 -11.15 -4.51 4.12
N ALA A 86 -10.54 -4.41 5.29
CA ALA A 86 -9.84 -3.21 5.74
C ALA A 86 -8.49 -3.02 5.02
N LEU A 87 -8.10 -1.77 4.76
CA LEU A 87 -7.00 -1.42 3.85
C LEU A 87 -5.62 -1.45 4.51
N GLU A 88 -5.52 -1.86 5.77
CA GLU A 88 -4.26 -2.18 6.43
C GLU A 88 -3.52 -3.28 5.65
N ASP A 89 -4.25 -4.20 5.01
CA ASP A 89 -3.71 -5.01 3.92
C ASP A 89 -3.93 -4.30 2.57
N GLY A 90 -2.93 -3.50 2.19
CA GLY A 90 -2.88 -2.76 0.94
C GLY A 90 -2.27 -3.57 -0.22
N ALA A 91 -2.00 -4.86 -0.03
CA ALA A 91 -1.36 -5.67 -1.06
C ALA A 91 -2.25 -5.86 -2.30
N ILE A 92 -1.61 -5.84 -3.46
CA ILE A 92 -2.26 -6.15 -4.75
C ILE A 92 -1.63 -7.37 -5.40
N ILE A 93 -2.42 -8.04 -6.22
CA ILE A 93 -1.97 -9.04 -7.17
C ILE A 93 -1.93 -8.33 -8.53
N LEU A 94 -0.79 -8.36 -9.18
CA LEU A 94 -0.64 -7.93 -10.56
C LEU A 94 -0.60 -9.17 -11.45
N LYS A 95 -1.67 -9.38 -12.22
CA LYS A 95 -1.78 -10.48 -13.18
C LYS A 95 -0.91 -10.24 -14.40
N ASN A 96 -0.41 -11.33 -14.96
CA ASN A 96 0.26 -11.27 -16.25
C ASN A 96 -0.73 -11.12 -17.41
#